data_AF-A0A962R3J7-F1
#
_entry.id   AF-A0A962R3J7-F1
#
_cell.length_a   1.000
_cell.length_b   1.000
_cell.length_c   1.000
_cell.angle_alpha   90.00
_cell.angle_beta   90.00
_cell.angle_gamma   90.00
#
_symmetry.space_group_name_H-M   'P 1'
#
loop_
_entity.id
_entity.type
_entity.pdbx_description
1 polymer ?
#
loop_
_entity_poly.entity_id
_entity_poly.type
_entity_poly.pdbx_seq_one_letter_code
_entity_poly.pdbx_strand_id
1 'polypeptide(L)'
;MNRTINLLLGWLFFATGFVGIFLPLLPTVVFWILAAWFFARSAPHWRDRIYAHAQFGPPVRDFLQCGVLSIKGKAFAVGGIAFGLSLSYLIWSPPPVAGWTLLIVMPPVVIWLISRPGKLPASDPQTIAQATLILDSYKHWTGEDLLPRSGDAATDALALFEHPAVVASHGTETNPVLNFGNRAALHLWDMSWKRFTRTPSRETAEPDAREDRAALLQSVARDGFSRNYSGIRISAHGNRFRIHNATVWNLIDADGVLHGQAATFADWEAL
;
A
#
# COMPACT_ATOMS: atom_id res chain seq x y z
N MET A 1 11.67 -19.56 12.16
CA MET A 1 12.11 -20.51 11.10
C MET A 1 13.52 -20.12 10.68
N ASN A 2 14.48 -21.04 10.75
CA ASN A 2 15.90 -20.72 10.52
C ASN A 2 16.14 -20.19 9.09
N ARG A 3 16.97 -19.14 8.99
CA ARG A 3 17.34 -18.49 7.71
C ARG A 3 17.83 -19.51 6.67
N THR A 4 18.64 -20.47 7.10
CA THR A 4 19.18 -21.55 6.26
C THR A 4 18.11 -22.50 5.74
N ILE A 5 17.13 -22.86 6.58
CA ILE A 5 16.01 -23.73 6.17
C ILE A 5 15.18 -23.05 5.09
N ASN A 6 14.87 -21.76 5.29
CA ASN A 6 14.15 -20.99 4.29
C ASN A 6 14.92 -20.92 2.97
N LEU A 7 16.24 -20.72 3.02
CA LEU A 7 17.05 -20.65 1.80
C LEU A 7 17.08 -21.97 1.03
N LEU A 8 17.23 -23.10 1.73
CA LEU A 8 17.20 -24.44 1.14
C LEU A 8 15.83 -24.76 0.51
N LEU A 9 14.74 -24.46 1.24
CA LEU A 9 13.39 -24.63 0.71
C LEU A 9 13.13 -23.73 -0.49
N GLY A 10 13.63 -22.49 -0.47
CA GLY A 10 13.56 -21.57 -1.61
C GLY A 10 14.21 -22.16 -2.87
N TRP A 11 15.44 -22.67 -2.75
CA TRP A 11 16.15 -23.30 -3.87
C TRP A 11 15.49 -24.59 -4.34
N LEU A 12 14.98 -25.42 -3.42
CA LEU A 12 14.23 -26.63 -3.75
C LEU A 12 13.02 -26.29 -4.64
N PHE A 13 12.16 -25.38 -4.18
CA PHE A 13 10.95 -25.00 -4.92
C PHE A 13 11.27 -24.27 -6.24
N PHE A 14 12.34 -23.48 -6.28
CA PHE A 14 12.81 -22.86 -7.51
C PHE A 14 13.21 -23.92 -8.55
N ALA A 15 14.01 -24.91 -8.14
CA ALA A 15 14.44 -26.01 -9.00
C ALA A 15 13.23 -26.87 -9.46
N THR A 16 12.29 -27.18 -8.57
CA THR A 16 11.05 -27.89 -8.93
C THR A 16 10.24 -27.14 -9.97
N GLY A 17 10.05 -25.82 -9.80
CA GLY A 17 9.34 -25.00 -10.78
C GLY A 17 10.09 -24.91 -12.12
N PHE A 18 11.42 -24.89 -12.11
CA PHE A 18 12.25 -24.92 -13.31
C PHE A 18 12.10 -26.25 -14.08
N VAL A 19 12.16 -27.39 -13.38
CA VAL A 19 11.89 -28.71 -13.98
C VAL A 19 10.48 -28.79 -14.55
N GLY A 20 9.51 -28.16 -13.88
CA GLY A 20 8.13 -28.07 -14.34
C GLY A 20 7.92 -27.31 -15.65
N ILE A 21 8.89 -26.54 -16.14
CA ILE A 21 8.82 -25.95 -17.48
C ILE A 21 8.83 -27.06 -18.55
N PHE A 22 9.58 -28.14 -18.28
CA PHE A 22 9.73 -29.28 -19.19
C PHE A 22 8.73 -30.41 -18.90
N LEU A 23 8.06 -30.38 -17.75
CA LEU A 23 7.02 -31.34 -17.39
C LEU A 23 5.63 -30.74 -17.65
N PRO A 24 4.83 -31.32 -18.56
CA PRO A 24 3.46 -30.86 -18.76
C PRO A 24 2.66 -30.99 -17.46
N LEU A 25 1.75 -30.04 -17.21
CA LEU A 25 0.81 -30.00 -16.08
C LEU A 25 1.41 -29.72 -14.69
N LEU A 26 2.73 -29.57 -14.54
CA LEU A 26 3.29 -29.13 -13.27
C LEU A 26 2.96 -27.64 -13.04
N PRO A 27 2.35 -27.24 -11.92
CA PRO A 27 2.00 -25.84 -11.66
C PRO A 27 3.25 -25.03 -11.26
N THR A 28 4.10 -24.73 -12.24
CA THR A 28 5.39 -24.02 -12.08
C THR A 28 5.25 -22.72 -11.29
N VAL A 29 4.18 -21.97 -11.55
CA VAL A 29 3.86 -20.71 -10.88
C VAL A 29 3.71 -20.89 -9.37
N VAL A 30 3.05 -21.97 -8.91
CA VAL A 30 2.85 -22.22 -7.47
C VAL A 30 4.19 -22.47 -6.79
N PHE A 31 5.06 -23.27 -7.41
CA PHE A 31 6.39 -23.55 -6.89
C PHE A 31 7.27 -22.29 -6.85
N TRP A 32 7.19 -21.43 -7.86
CA TRP A 32 7.93 -20.17 -7.86
C TRP A 32 7.39 -19.14 -6.86
N ILE A 33 6.07 -19.10 -6.61
CA ILE A 33 5.49 -18.30 -5.52
C ILE A 33 6.02 -18.78 -4.16
N LEU A 34 6.06 -20.09 -3.93
CA LEU A 34 6.63 -20.66 -2.72
C LEU A 34 8.12 -20.33 -2.60
N ALA A 35 8.89 -20.51 -3.68
CA ALA A 35 10.31 -20.16 -3.71
C ALA A 35 10.52 -18.68 -3.34
N ALA A 36 9.75 -17.77 -3.94
CA ALA A 36 9.78 -16.34 -3.63
C ALA A 36 9.44 -16.06 -2.17
N TRP A 37 8.44 -16.74 -1.60
CA TRP A 37 8.08 -16.60 -0.18
C TRP A 37 9.21 -17.02 0.76
N PHE A 38 9.84 -18.16 0.50
CA PHE A 38 10.95 -18.66 1.29
C PHE A 38 12.19 -17.77 1.15
N PHE A 39 12.54 -17.34 -0.07
CA PHE A 39 13.64 -16.41 -0.30
C PHE A 39 13.40 -15.07 0.40
N ALA A 40 12.18 -14.52 0.26
CA ALA A 40 11.76 -13.29 0.93
C ALA A 40 11.98 -13.35 2.45
N ARG A 41 11.67 -14.49 3.07
CA ARG A 41 11.85 -14.71 4.52
C ARG A 41 13.30 -14.97 4.93
N SER A 42 14.15 -15.44 4.02
CA SER A 42 15.57 -15.75 4.27
C SER A 42 16.52 -14.57 4.01
N ALA A 43 16.14 -13.64 3.13
CA ALA A 43 17.02 -12.57 2.68
C ALA A 43 16.22 -11.28 2.40
N PRO A 44 16.11 -10.39 3.40
CA PRO A 44 15.38 -9.12 3.28
C PRO A 44 15.84 -8.27 2.09
N HIS A 45 17.15 -8.21 1.82
CA HIS A 45 17.69 -7.44 0.69
C HIS A 45 17.20 -7.88 -0.69
N TRP A 46 16.82 -9.15 -0.88
CA TRP A 46 16.23 -9.61 -2.14
C TRP A 46 14.79 -9.14 -2.30
N ARG A 47 14.02 -9.03 -1.20
CA ARG A 47 12.70 -8.40 -1.24
C ARG A 47 12.81 -6.94 -1.66
N ASP A 48 13.75 -6.22 -1.05
CA ASP A 48 13.94 -4.79 -1.32
C ASP A 48 14.36 -4.56 -2.78
N ARG A 49 15.20 -5.45 -3.34
CA ARG A 49 15.51 -5.44 -4.78
C ARG A 49 14.30 -5.67 -5.68
N ILE A 50 13.42 -6.62 -5.34
CA ILE A 50 12.20 -6.87 -6.12
C ILE A 50 11.27 -5.64 -6.05
N TYR A 51 11.13 -5.04 -4.87
CA TYR A 51 10.35 -3.82 -4.70
C TYR A 51 10.96 -2.62 -5.42
N ALA A 52 12.29 -2.53 -5.52
CA ALA A 52 12.99 -1.47 -6.24
C ALA A 52 13.00 -1.67 -7.77
N HIS A 53 12.69 -2.87 -8.26
CA HIS A 53 12.73 -3.16 -9.69
C HIS A 53 11.67 -2.35 -10.46
N ALA A 54 12.08 -1.59 -11.48
CA ALA A 54 11.20 -0.64 -12.19
C ALA A 54 9.94 -1.29 -12.78
N GLN A 55 10.06 -2.52 -13.32
CA GLN A 55 8.93 -3.20 -13.98
C GLN A 55 8.08 -4.04 -13.04
N PHE A 56 8.67 -4.61 -11.97
CA PHE A 56 7.99 -5.58 -11.10
C PHE A 56 7.57 -4.98 -9.76
N GLY A 57 8.32 -3.99 -9.28
CA GLY A 57 8.07 -3.30 -8.02
C GLY A 57 6.70 -2.63 -7.97
N PRO A 58 6.33 -1.75 -8.92
CA PRO A 58 5.06 -1.02 -8.83
C PRO A 58 3.83 -1.92 -8.72
N PRO A 59 3.61 -2.94 -9.60
CA PRO A 59 2.46 -3.82 -9.48
C PRO A 59 2.41 -4.60 -8.16
N VAL A 60 3.57 -4.98 -7.62
CA VAL A 60 3.66 -5.70 -6.35
C VAL A 60 3.30 -4.77 -5.19
N ARG A 61 3.84 -3.54 -5.15
CA ARG A 61 3.53 -2.56 -4.10
C ARG A 61 2.05 -2.15 -4.14
N ASP A 62 1.50 -1.91 -5.33
CA ASP A 62 0.09 -1.59 -5.53
C ASP A 62 -0.82 -2.70 -4.99
N PHE A 63 -0.44 -3.96 -5.19
CA PHE A 63 -1.17 -5.11 -4.64
C PHE A 63 -1.04 -5.21 -3.11
N LEU A 64 0.18 -5.09 -2.57
CA LEU A 64 0.42 -5.25 -1.13
C LEU A 64 -0.21 -4.11 -0.31
N GLN A 65 -0.05 -2.88 -0.77
CA GLN A 65 -0.50 -1.69 -0.07
C GLN A 65 -1.97 -1.35 -0.38
N CYS A 66 -2.39 -1.43 -1.65
CA CYS A 66 -3.74 -0.98 -2.04
C CYS A 66 -4.67 -2.14 -2.44
N GLY A 67 -4.16 -3.35 -2.56
CA GLY A 67 -4.93 -4.50 -3.03
C GLY A 67 -5.24 -4.49 -4.52
N VAL A 68 -4.63 -3.59 -5.29
CA VAL A 68 -4.95 -3.35 -6.70
C VAL A 68 -4.44 -4.48 -7.58
N LEU A 69 -5.30 -4.94 -8.50
CA LEU A 69 -4.91 -5.82 -9.60
C LEU A 69 -5.26 -5.15 -10.93
N SER A 70 -4.28 -5.03 -11.81
CA SER A 70 -4.49 -4.52 -13.16
C SER A 70 -5.47 -5.39 -13.93
N ILE A 71 -6.30 -4.78 -14.78
CA ILE A 71 -7.25 -5.50 -15.64
C ILE A 71 -6.51 -6.51 -16.53
N LYS A 72 -5.33 -6.14 -17.04
CA LYS A 72 -4.44 -7.05 -17.79
C LYS A 72 -4.05 -8.26 -16.95
N GLY A 73 -3.64 -8.06 -15.68
CA GLY A 73 -3.30 -9.15 -14.77
C GLY A 73 -4.48 -10.10 -14.52
N LYS A 74 -5.69 -9.54 -14.35
CA LYS A 74 -6.91 -10.36 -14.22
C LYS A 74 -7.19 -11.18 -15.48
N ALA A 75 -7.08 -10.55 -16.66
CA ALA A 75 -7.29 -11.22 -17.95
C ALA A 75 -6.27 -12.34 -18.20
N PHE A 76 -4.99 -12.12 -17.90
CA PHE A 76 -3.96 -13.15 -17.99
C PHE A 76 -4.24 -14.34 -17.04
N ALA A 77 -4.67 -14.08 -15.81
CA ALA A 77 -5.01 -15.13 -14.86
C ALA A 77 -6.19 -15.98 -15.36
N VAL A 78 -7.30 -15.34 -15.77
CA VAL A 78 -8.49 -16.04 -16.27
C VAL A 78 -8.19 -16.76 -17.59
N GLY A 79 -7.48 -16.10 -18.51
CA GLY A 79 -7.10 -16.66 -19.80
C GLY A 79 -6.18 -17.87 -19.66
N GLY A 80 -5.19 -17.82 -18.76
CA GLY A 80 -4.30 -18.93 -18.46
C GLY A 80 -5.03 -20.14 -17.89
N ILE A 81 -6.00 -19.92 -17.00
CA ILE A 81 -6.86 -20.99 -16.47
C ILE A 81 -7.70 -21.62 -17.58
N ALA A 82 -8.35 -20.81 -18.41
CA ALA A 82 -9.20 -21.30 -19.50
C ALA A 82 -8.36 -22.09 -20.52
N PHE A 83 -7.19 -21.55 -20.90
CA PHE A 83 -6.28 -22.19 -21.84
C PHE A 83 -5.75 -23.53 -21.32
N GLY A 84 -5.29 -23.58 -20.06
CA GLY A 84 -4.79 -24.80 -19.45
C GLY A 84 -5.85 -25.90 -19.38
N LEU A 85 -7.11 -25.52 -19.11
CA LEU A 85 -8.23 -26.45 -19.13
C LEU A 85 -8.57 -26.95 -20.54
N SER A 86 -8.68 -26.04 -21.52
CA SER A 86 -8.96 -26.41 -22.91
C SER A 86 -7.90 -27.37 -23.46
N LEU A 87 -6.63 -27.11 -23.13
CA LEU A 87 -5.52 -27.96 -23.54
C LEU A 87 -5.55 -29.33 -22.86
N SER A 88 -5.94 -29.41 -21.58
CA SER A 88 -6.03 -30.69 -20.87
C SER A 88 -7.15 -31.58 -21.40
N TYR A 89 -8.30 -31.00 -21.75
CA TYR A 89 -9.38 -31.74 -22.41
C TYR A 89 -8.98 -32.24 -23.80
N LEU A 90 -8.23 -31.44 -24.56
CA LEU A 90 -7.78 -31.83 -25.91
C LEU A 90 -6.77 -32.98 -25.89
N ILE A 91 -5.85 -33.00 -24.92
CA ILE A 91 -4.74 -33.97 -24.89
C ILE A 91 -5.12 -35.25 -24.11
N TRP A 92 -5.82 -35.11 -22.98
CA TRP A 92 -5.93 -36.19 -22.00
C TRP A 92 -7.35 -36.73 -21.82
N SER A 93 -8.39 -35.97 -22.19
CA SER A 93 -9.79 -36.33 -21.92
C SER A 93 -10.01 -36.74 -20.44
N PRO A 94 -9.74 -35.83 -19.48
CA PRO A 94 -9.80 -36.14 -18.06
C PRO A 94 -11.21 -36.57 -17.63
N PRO A 95 -11.35 -37.41 -16.59
CA PRO A 95 -12.64 -37.88 -16.12
C PRO A 95 -13.54 -36.71 -15.71
N PRO A 96 -14.88 -36.85 -15.78
CA PRO A 96 -15.83 -35.76 -15.49
C PRO A 96 -15.64 -35.10 -14.12
N VAL A 97 -15.12 -35.84 -13.13
CA VAL A 97 -14.78 -35.32 -11.80
C VAL A 97 -13.82 -34.12 -11.87
N ALA A 98 -12.88 -34.09 -12.81
CA ALA A 98 -11.98 -32.95 -13.01
C ALA A 98 -12.75 -31.69 -13.43
N GLY A 99 -13.76 -31.82 -14.29
CA GLY A 99 -14.64 -30.71 -14.66
C GLY A 99 -15.46 -30.18 -13.48
N TRP A 100 -16.00 -31.08 -12.65
CA TRP A 100 -16.73 -30.70 -11.44
C TRP A 100 -15.85 -29.97 -10.42
N THR A 101 -14.60 -30.43 -10.21
CA THR A 101 -13.68 -29.73 -9.30
C THR A 101 -13.40 -28.30 -9.74
N LEU A 102 -13.31 -28.06 -11.05
CA LEU A 102 -13.13 -26.71 -11.59
C LEU A 102 -14.36 -25.84 -11.36
N LEU A 103 -15.56 -26.35 -11.63
CA LEU A 103 -16.82 -25.62 -11.44
C LEU A 103 -17.05 -25.21 -9.98
N ILE A 104 -16.47 -25.93 -9.02
CA ILE A 104 -16.56 -25.60 -7.59
C ILE A 104 -15.45 -24.62 -7.18
N VAL A 105 -14.21 -24.82 -7.62
CA VAL A 105 -13.05 -24.04 -7.16
C VAL A 105 -12.92 -22.70 -7.89
N MET A 106 -13.28 -22.61 -9.17
CA MET A 106 -13.04 -21.41 -9.96
C MET A 106 -13.97 -20.24 -9.66
N PRO A 107 -15.29 -20.41 -9.43
CA PRO A 107 -16.15 -19.26 -9.16
C PRO A 107 -15.69 -18.45 -7.93
N PRO A 108 -15.30 -19.04 -6.79
CA PRO A 108 -14.72 -18.28 -5.67
C PRO A 108 -13.44 -17.51 -6.06
N VAL A 109 -12.55 -18.12 -6.85
CA VAL A 109 -11.30 -17.48 -7.32
C VAL A 109 -11.61 -16.29 -8.22
N VAL A 110 -12.55 -16.46 -9.17
CA VAL A 110 -12.97 -15.41 -10.09
C VAL A 110 -13.70 -14.30 -9.35
N ILE A 111 -14.60 -14.63 -8.42
CA ILE A 111 -15.28 -13.64 -7.55
C ILE A 111 -14.24 -12.84 -6.77
N TRP A 112 -13.27 -13.52 -6.15
CA TRP A 112 -12.19 -12.85 -5.45
C TRP A 112 -11.38 -11.93 -6.39
N LEU A 113 -11.00 -12.41 -7.57
CA LEU A 113 -10.25 -11.64 -8.57
C LEU A 113 -11.00 -10.39 -9.04
N ILE A 114 -12.29 -10.52 -9.30
CA ILE A 114 -13.16 -9.41 -9.73
C ILE A 114 -13.35 -8.42 -8.59
N SER A 115 -13.48 -8.88 -7.34
CA SER A 115 -13.66 -8.03 -6.16
C SER A 115 -12.47 -7.09 -5.86
N ARG A 116 -11.29 -7.35 -6.42
CA ARG A 116 -10.10 -6.52 -6.19
C ARG A 116 -10.18 -5.21 -6.99
N PRO A 117 -9.77 -4.06 -6.43
CA PRO A 117 -9.79 -2.80 -7.16
C PRO A 117 -8.88 -2.83 -8.38
N GLY A 118 -9.29 -2.16 -9.45
CA GLY A 118 -8.54 -2.07 -10.71
C GLY A 118 -7.68 -0.80 -10.86
N LYS A 119 -7.88 0.19 -9.98
CA LYS A 119 -7.19 1.48 -9.96
C LYS A 119 -6.69 1.78 -8.56
N LEU A 120 -5.68 2.63 -8.46
CA LEU A 120 -5.15 3.11 -7.19
C LEU A 120 -6.18 3.99 -6.46
N PRO A 121 -6.12 4.07 -5.12
CA PRO A 121 -6.96 4.97 -4.35
C PRO A 121 -6.81 6.43 -4.79
N ALA A 122 -5.62 6.86 -5.21
CA ALA A 122 -5.37 8.21 -5.73
C ALA A 122 -6.19 8.56 -6.98
N SER A 123 -6.79 7.57 -7.66
CA SER A 123 -7.69 7.80 -8.80
C SER A 123 -9.17 7.88 -8.40
N ASP A 124 -9.49 7.66 -7.12
CA ASP A 124 -10.85 7.77 -6.60
C ASP A 124 -11.25 9.26 -6.41
N PRO A 125 -12.45 9.70 -6.85
CA PRO A 125 -12.85 11.10 -6.76
C PRO A 125 -12.79 11.70 -5.35
N GLN A 126 -13.12 10.94 -4.31
CA GLN A 126 -13.06 11.44 -2.92
C GLN A 126 -11.60 11.61 -2.49
N THR A 127 -10.73 10.68 -2.87
CA THR A 127 -9.29 10.77 -2.59
C THR A 127 -8.64 11.91 -3.36
N ILE A 128 -9.06 12.17 -4.60
CA ILE A 128 -8.61 13.32 -5.40
C ILE A 128 -9.02 14.62 -4.72
N ALA A 129 -10.29 14.75 -4.30
CA ALA A 129 -10.76 15.92 -3.57
C ALA A 129 -9.98 16.13 -2.27
N GLN A 130 -9.73 15.06 -1.50
CA GLN A 130 -8.93 15.10 -0.29
C GLN A 130 -7.48 15.53 -0.57
N ALA A 131 -6.86 15.01 -1.62
CA ALA A 131 -5.51 15.40 -2.01
C ALA A 131 -5.42 16.88 -2.42
N THR A 132 -6.41 17.38 -3.17
CA THR A 132 -6.52 18.81 -3.51
C THR A 132 -6.66 19.65 -2.24
N LEU A 133 -7.54 19.27 -1.32
CA LEU A 133 -7.72 19.96 -0.04
C LEU A 133 -6.42 20.02 0.77
N ILE A 134 -5.69 18.91 0.86
CA ILE A 134 -4.37 18.82 1.52
C ILE A 134 -3.39 19.82 0.93
N LEU A 135 -3.28 19.85 -0.40
CA LEU A 135 -2.30 20.67 -1.14
C LEU A 135 -2.65 22.16 -1.08
N ASP A 136 -3.92 22.50 -1.29
CA ASP A 136 -4.38 23.89 -1.29
C ASP A 136 -4.31 24.49 0.12
N SER A 137 -4.67 23.71 1.15
CA SER A 137 -4.52 24.12 2.55
C SER A 137 -3.05 24.31 2.94
N TYR A 138 -2.17 23.41 2.47
CA TYR A 138 -0.73 23.56 2.72
C TYR A 138 -0.21 24.88 2.15
N LYS A 139 -0.55 25.18 0.89
CA LYS A 139 -0.18 26.44 0.24
C LYS A 139 -0.76 27.66 0.96
N HIS A 140 -2.02 27.58 1.39
CA HIS A 140 -2.67 28.66 2.12
C HIS A 140 -1.90 29.04 3.39
N TRP A 141 -1.55 28.05 4.23
CA TRP A 141 -0.90 28.31 5.52
C TRP A 141 0.59 28.61 5.41
N THR A 142 1.28 27.93 4.49
CA THR A 142 2.75 28.01 4.41
C THR A 142 3.26 29.01 3.40
N GLY A 143 2.43 29.42 2.44
CA GLY A 143 2.82 30.19 1.26
C GLY A 143 3.58 29.39 0.20
N GLU A 144 3.86 28.10 0.45
CA GLU A 144 4.68 27.23 -0.38
C GLU A 144 3.85 26.09 -0.98
N ASP A 145 4.19 25.64 -2.19
CA ASP A 145 3.61 24.42 -2.73
C ASP A 145 4.33 23.19 -2.16
N LEU A 146 3.60 22.24 -1.58
CA LEU A 146 4.18 20.98 -1.06
C LEU A 146 4.85 20.16 -2.18
N LEU A 147 4.30 20.24 -3.39
CA LEU A 147 4.82 19.63 -4.61
C LEU A 147 4.45 20.49 -5.83
N PRO A 148 5.18 20.37 -6.96
CA PRO A 148 4.82 21.07 -8.19
C PRO A 148 3.42 20.72 -8.68
N ARG A 149 2.56 21.72 -8.87
CA ARG A 149 1.17 21.55 -9.31
C ARG A 149 1.10 21.50 -10.84
N SER A 150 0.48 20.46 -11.40
CA SER A 150 0.28 20.29 -12.84
C SER A 150 -0.93 21.05 -13.40
N GLY A 151 -1.85 21.45 -12.52
CA GLY A 151 -3.16 22.03 -12.89
C GLY A 151 -4.26 20.98 -13.14
N ASP A 152 -3.91 19.68 -13.15
CA ASP A 152 -4.88 18.59 -13.20
C ASP A 152 -4.96 17.88 -11.82
N ALA A 153 -6.14 17.88 -11.22
CA ALA A 153 -6.32 17.37 -9.86
C ALA A 153 -6.01 15.86 -9.74
N ALA A 154 -6.32 15.07 -10.77
CA ALA A 154 -6.04 13.63 -10.75
C ALA A 154 -4.54 13.34 -10.83
N THR A 155 -3.82 14.07 -11.68
CA THR A 155 -2.36 14.00 -11.80
C THR A 155 -1.67 14.42 -10.51
N ASP A 156 -2.13 15.52 -9.90
CA ASP A 156 -1.57 16.00 -8.65
C ASP A 156 -1.87 15.08 -7.45
N ALA A 157 -3.05 14.46 -7.41
CA ALA A 157 -3.38 13.46 -6.40
C ALA A 157 -2.49 12.23 -6.50
N LEU A 158 -2.18 11.78 -7.72
CA LEU A 158 -1.23 10.69 -7.95
C LEU A 158 0.20 11.12 -7.55
N ALA A 159 0.61 12.35 -7.88
CA ALA A 159 1.91 12.88 -7.47
C ALA A 159 2.04 12.96 -5.94
N LEU A 160 1.00 13.40 -5.23
CA LEU A 160 0.95 13.41 -3.77
C LEU A 160 1.04 11.98 -3.20
N PHE A 161 0.32 11.03 -3.82
CA PHE A 161 0.31 9.64 -3.40
C PHE A 161 1.67 8.95 -3.56
N GLU A 162 2.45 9.32 -4.58
CA GLU A 162 3.81 8.81 -4.82
C GLU A 162 4.91 9.69 -4.22
N HIS A 163 4.56 10.78 -3.53
CA HIS A 163 5.52 11.73 -2.97
C HIS A 163 6.48 11.04 -1.99
N PRO A 164 7.80 11.35 -2.02
CA PRO A 164 8.80 10.66 -1.20
C PRO A 164 8.70 10.98 0.29
N ALA A 165 8.34 12.22 0.64
CA ALA A 165 8.01 12.56 2.02
C ALA A 165 6.68 11.92 2.41
N VAL A 166 6.56 11.50 3.67
CA VAL A 166 5.32 10.97 4.24
C VAL A 166 4.27 12.07 4.27
N VAL A 167 3.06 11.78 3.77
CA VAL A 167 1.90 12.66 3.89
C VAL A 167 0.70 11.84 4.38
N ALA A 168 0.05 12.31 5.44
CA ALA A 168 -1.16 11.70 5.98
C ALA A 168 -2.15 12.77 6.49
N SER A 169 -3.45 12.45 6.49
CA SER A 169 -4.48 13.31 7.06
C SER A 169 -5.58 12.54 7.78
N HIS A 170 -6.35 13.26 8.60
CA HIS A 170 -7.55 12.78 9.29
C HIS A 170 -8.64 13.86 9.32
N GLY A 171 -9.86 13.47 9.68
CA GLY A 171 -11.02 14.37 9.81
C GLY A 171 -11.07 15.15 11.13
N THR A 172 -12.23 15.73 11.40
CA THR A 172 -12.56 16.53 12.60
C THR A 172 -13.28 15.74 13.70
N GLU A 173 -13.40 14.42 13.56
CA GLU A 173 -14.12 13.59 14.53
C GLU A 173 -13.45 13.66 15.91
N THR A 174 -14.21 13.45 16.99
CA THR A 174 -13.68 13.46 18.37
C THR A 174 -12.53 12.47 18.58
N ASN A 175 -12.57 11.35 17.85
CA ASN A 175 -11.44 10.43 17.71
C ASN A 175 -11.08 10.35 16.22
N PRO A 176 -10.21 11.24 15.72
CA PRO A 176 -9.99 11.38 14.29
C PRO A 176 -9.50 10.10 13.64
N VAL A 177 -10.15 9.73 12.53
CA VAL A 177 -9.76 8.56 11.74
C VAL A 177 -8.95 9.04 10.54
N LEU A 178 -7.84 8.35 10.27
CA LEU A 178 -7.03 8.65 9.10
C LEU A 178 -7.88 8.49 7.83
N ASN A 179 -7.83 9.45 6.93
CA ASN A 179 -8.62 9.45 5.70
C ASN A 179 -7.74 9.51 4.43
N PHE A 180 -6.45 9.82 4.58
CA PHE A 180 -5.46 9.76 3.51
C PHE A 180 -4.08 9.37 4.08
N GLY A 181 -3.35 8.55 3.34
CA GLY A 181 -1.94 8.25 3.58
C GLY A 181 -1.25 7.90 2.27
N ASN A 182 -0.18 8.61 1.93
CA ASN A 182 0.56 8.34 0.71
C ASN A 182 1.40 7.05 0.81
N ARG A 183 2.07 6.67 -0.28
CA ARG A 183 2.85 5.43 -0.35
C ARG A 183 3.93 5.33 0.73
N ALA A 184 4.61 6.44 1.02
CA ALA A 184 5.59 6.52 2.09
C ALA A 184 4.94 6.26 3.47
N ALA A 185 3.76 6.84 3.74
CA ALA A 185 3.00 6.55 4.95
C ALA A 185 2.61 5.07 5.05
N LEU A 186 1.98 4.50 4.02
CA LEU A 186 1.55 3.09 4.02
C LEU A 186 2.72 2.13 4.27
N HIS A 187 3.89 2.42 3.68
CA HIS A 187 5.10 1.66 3.91
C HIS A 187 5.63 1.82 5.33
N LEU A 188 5.77 3.05 5.83
CA LEU A 188 6.35 3.34 7.14
C LEU A 188 5.52 2.77 8.30
N TRP A 189 4.20 2.85 8.22
CA TRP A 189 3.30 2.25 9.22
C TRP A 189 3.03 0.76 8.98
N ASP A 190 3.51 0.19 7.87
CA ASP A 190 3.29 -1.20 7.47
C ASP A 190 1.81 -1.57 7.43
N MET A 191 1.03 -0.75 6.72
CA MET A 191 -0.42 -0.87 6.60
C MET A 191 -0.86 -0.85 5.14
N SER A 192 -1.91 -1.61 4.84
CA SER A 192 -2.66 -1.41 3.59
C SER A 192 -3.49 -0.13 3.68
N TRP A 193 -3.78 0.48 2.53
CA TRP A 193 -4.69 1.62 2.41
C TRP A 193 -5.98 1.41 3.17
N LYS A 194 -6.65 0.26 2.97
CA LYS A 194 -7.92 -0.08 3.63
C LYS A 194 -7.81 -0.15 5.16
N ARG A 195 -6.67 -0.58 5.69
CA ARG A 195 -6.43 -0.61 7.14
C ARG A 195 -6.10 0.80 7.64
N PHE A 196 -5.20 1.49 6.93
CA PHE A 196 -4.73 2.82 7.28
C PHE A 196 -5.91 3.80 7.39
N THR A 197 -6.78 3.86 6.39
CA THR A 197 -7.93 4.78 6.37
C THR A 197 -9.09 4.41 7.31
N ARG A 198 -8.87 3.42 8.18
CA ARG A 198 -9.78 3.01 9.26
C ARG A 198 -9.13 3.08 10.62
N THR A 199 -7.86 3.48 10.68
CA THR A 199 -7.08 3.52 11.90
C THR A 199 -7.25 4.89 12.55
N PRO A 200 -7.65 4.96 13.83
CA PRO A 200 -7.63 6.21 14.58
C PRO A 200 -6.22 6.81 14.63
N SER A 201 -6.09 8.12 14.41
CA SER A 201 -4.81 8.84 14.39
C SER A 201 -3.98 8.68 15.68
N ARG A 202 -4.64 8.39 16.82
CA ARG A 202 -3.97 8.12 18.11
C ARG A 202 -3.28 6.76 18.18
N GLU A 203 -3.73 5.75 17.44
CA GLU A 203 -3.18 4.39 17.51
C GLU A 203 -1.82 4.26 16.81
N THR A 204 -1.45 5.27 16.01
CA THR A 204 -0.18 5.32 15.28
C THR A 204 0.91 6.12 16.01
N ALA A 205 0.61 6.62 17.22
CA ALA A 205 1.49 7.46 18.03
C ALA A 205 1.62 6.93 19.47
N GLU A 206 2.78 7.14 20.10
CA GLU A 206 2.98 6.71 21.49
C GLU A 206 2.25 7.60 22.51
N PRO A 207 1.77 7.02 23.64
CA PRO A 207 1.08 7.74 24.70
C PRO A 207 1.90 8.81 25.44
N ASP A 208 3.23 8.70 25.41
CA ASP A 208 4.14 9.48 26.27
C ASP A 208 4.54 10.85 25.71
N ALA A 209 4.07 11.22 24.51
CA ALA A 209 4.31 12.54 23.91
C ALA A 209 3.16 13.57 24.15
N ARG A 210 2.41 13.43 25.25
CA ARG A 210 1.15 14.18 25.47
C ARG A 210 1.35 15.71 25.56
N GLU A 211 2.42 16.18 26.20
CA GLU A 211 2.70 17.62 26.33
C GLU A 211 3.11 18.25 24.99
N ASP A 212 4.07 17.64 24.28
CA ASP A 212 4.50 18.11 22.95
C ASP A 212 3.36 18.08 21.93
N ARG A 213 2.48 17.06 22.00
CA ARG A 213 1.30 16.98 21.14
C ARG A 213 0.26 18.04 21.49
N ALA A 214 0.03 18.32 22.77
CA ALA A 214 -0.91 19.35 23.19
C ALA A 214 -0.44 20.74 22.72
N ALA A 215 0.84 21.06 22.92
CA ALA A 215 1.45 22.29 22.44
C ALA A 215 1.38 22.41 20.91
N LEU A 216 1.67 21.33 20.19
CA LEU A 216 1.50 21.25 18.73
C LEU A 216 0.06 21.58 18.33
N LEU A 217 -0.92 20.85 18.88
CA LEU A 217 -2.32 21.02 18.52
C LEU A 217 -2.82 22.43 18.84
N GLN A 218 -2.36 23.03 19.93
CA GLN A 218 -2.68 24.40 20.29
C GLN A 218 -2.06 25.42 19.32
N SER A 219 -0.81 25.22 18.88
CA SER A 219 -0.19 26.06 17.86
C SER A 219 -0.93 25.97 16.53
N VAL A 220 -1.30 24.77 16.09
CA VAL A 220 -2.06 24.56 14.84
C VAL A 220 -3.47 25.15 14.95
N ALA A 221 -4.11 25.07 16.12
CA ALA A 221 -5.43 25.67 16.33
C ALA A 221 -5.41 27.21 16.26
N ARG A 222 -4.30 27.85 16.69
CA ARG A 222 -4.15 29.31 16.68
C ARG A 222 -3.66 29.84 15.34
N ASP A 223 -2.63 29.20 14.78
CA ASP A 223 -1.85 29.72 13.64
C ASP A 223 -2.19 28.99 12.33
N GLY A 224 -3.05 27.97 12.38
CA GLY A 224 -3.47 27.16 11.23
C GLY A 224 -2.47 26.08 10.82
N PHE A 225 -1.20 26.24 11.17
CA PHE A 225 -0.16 25.24 10.98
C PHE A 225 0.95 25.34 12.02
N SER A 226 1.82 24.33 12.06
CA SER A 226 2.99 24.28 12.91
C SER A 226 4.09 23.48 12.22
N ARG A 227 5.34 23.89 12.42
CA ARG A 227 6.55 23.26 11.84
C ARG A 227 7.46 22.76 12.96
N ASN A 228 8.46 21.96 12.58
CA ASN A 228 9.52 21.47 13.47
C ASN A 228 9.03 20.53 14.58
N TYR A 229 7.88 19.88 14.38
CA TYR A 229 7.39 18.89 15.33
C TYR A 229 8.21 17.59 15.23
N SER A 230 8.56 17.02 16.37
CA SER A 230 9.20 15.70 16.46
C SER A 230 8.44 14.82 17.44
N GLY A 231 8.41 13.52 17.20
CA GLY A 231 7.68 12.62 18.07
C GLY A 231 7.90 11.15 17.72
N ILE A 232 7.58 10.27 18.68
CA ILE A 232 7.67 8.82 18.45
C ILE A 232 6.36 8.32 17.87
N ARG A 233 6.47 7.42 16.90
CA ARG A 233 5.40 6.72 16.20
C ARG A 233 5.65 5.23 16.25
N ILE A 234 4.58 4.47 16.12
CA ILE A 234 4.59 3.01 16.17
C ILE A 234 3.92 2.44 14.92
N SER A 235 4.57 1.49 14.28
CA SER A 235 4.02 0.77 13.12
C SER A 235 2.99 -0.27 13.55
N ALA A 236 2.26 -0.83 12.59
CA ALA A 236 1.30 -1.91 12.82
C ALA A 236 1.89 -3.18 13.44
N HIS A 237 3.20 -3.39 13.30
CA HIS A 237 3.94 -4.54 13.85
C HIS A 237 4.70 -4.18 15.14
N GLY A 238 4.52 -2.98 15.68
CA GLY A 238 5.14 -2.54 16.92
C GLY A 238 6.54 -1.95 16.78
N ASN A 239 7.04 -1.76 15.55
CA ASN A 239 8.34 -1.11 15.34
C ASN A 239 8.20 0.39 15.66
N ARG A 240 9.13 0.90 16.45
CA ARG A 240 9.14 2.30 16.87
C ARG A 240 10.04 3.12 15.96
N PHE A 241 9.64 4.34 15.68
CA PHE A 241 10.46 5.29 14.95
C PHE A 241 10.17 6.71 15.42
N ARG A 242 11.20 7.57 15.42
CA ARG A 242 11.07 8.99 15.72
C ARG A 242 10.97 9.76 14.43
N ILE A 243 9.96 10.61 14.29
CA ILE A 243 9.84 11.55 13.17
C ILE A 243 10.50 12.88 13.54
N HIS A 244 11.08 13.54 12.56
CA HIS A 244 11.76 14.83 12.71
C HIS A 244 11.17 15.88 11.78
N ASN A 245 11.23 17.14 12.22
CA ASN A 245 10.88 18.32 11.43
C ASN A 245 9.51 18.24 10.72
N ALA A 246 8.54 17.59 11.37
CA ALA A 246 7.22 17.44 10.78
C ALA A 246 6.48 18.77 10.74
N THR A 247 5.74 18.96 9.66
CA THR A 247 4.80 20.07 9.49
C THR A 247 3.39 19.52 9.62
N VAL A 248 2.56 20.17 10.44
CA VAL A 248 1.15 19.82 10.64
C VAL A 248 0.30 21.05 10.35
N TRP A 249 -0.77 20.90 9.57
CA TRP A 249 -1.63 22.01 9.18
C TRP A 249 -3.10 21.62 9.16
N ASN A 250 -3.96 22.61 9.35
CA ASN A 250 -5.40 22.48 9.24
C ASN A 250 -5.82 22.37 7.77
N LEU A 251 -6.75 21.46 7.51
CA LEU A 251 -7.40 21.33 6.21
C LEU A 251 -8.61 22.25 6.16
N ILE A 252 -8.57 23.23 5.27
CA ILE A 252 -9.65 24.21 5.08
C ILE A 252 -10.07 24.23 3.62
N ASP A 253 -11.38 24.37 3.37
CA ASP A 253 -11.88 24.61 2.02
C ASP A 253 -11.80 26.10 1.62
N ALA A 254 -12.31 26.42 0.43
CA ALA A 254 -12.31 27.78 -0.10
C ALA A 254 -13.12 28.78 0.75
N ASP A 255 -14.09 28.28 1.54
CA ASP A 255 -14.92 29.08 2.44
C ASP A 255 -14.29 29.19 3.85
N GLY A 256 -13.12 28.58 4.06
CA GLY A 256 -12.40 28.56 5.33
C GLY A 256 -12.95 27.55 6.35
N VAL A 257 -13.82 26.64 5.94
CA VAL A 257 -14.39 25.62 6.83
C VAL A 257 -13.34 24.55 7.12
N LEU A 258 -13.17 24.20 8.40
CA LEU A 258 -12.23 23.18 8.86
C LEU A 258 -12.75 21.76 8.57
N HIS A 259 -11.95 20.98 7.86
CA HIS A 259 -12.23 19.58 7.48
C HIS A 259 -11.30 18.56 8.15
N GLY A 260 -10.28 19.01 8.87
CA GLY A 260 -9.38 18.13 9.61
C GLY A 260 -7.95 18.65 9.65
N GLN A 261 -6.99 17.74 9.73
CA GLN A 261 -5.57 18.08 9.75
C GLN A 261 -4.75 17.13 8.89
N ALA A 262 -3.67 17.64 8.33
CA ALA A 262 -2.67 16.88 7.61
C ALA A 262 -1.29 17.08 8.24
N ALA A 263 -0.42 16.11 8.01
CA ALA A 263 0.96 16.12 8.46
C ALA A 263 1.89 15.64 7.34
N THR A 264 3.08 16.24 7.26
CA THR A 264 4.15 15.84 6.35
C THR A 264 5.50 15.83 7.06
N PHE A 265 6.34 14.87 6.72
CA PHE A 265 7.74 14.80 7.16
C PHE A 265 8.56 13.91 6.20
N ALA A 266 9.86 14.21 6.08
CA ALA A 266 10.78 13.47 5.21
C ALA A 266 11.88 12.73 5.98
N ASP A 267 12.04 13.00 7.27
CA ASP A 267 13.13 12.49 8.09
C ASP A 267 12.60 11.72 9.30
N TRP A 268 13.13 10.51 9.51
CA TRP A 268 12.79 9.65 10.62
C TRP A 268 13.91 8.65 10.93
N GLU A 269 13.99 8.25 12.19
CA GLU A 269 14.97 7.30 12.71
C GLU A 269 14.27 6.11 13.36
N ALA A 270 14.72 4.89 13.08
CA ALA A 270 14.23 3.69 13.77
C ALA A 270 14.82 3.61 15.18
N LEU A 271 14.00 3.21 16.16
CA LEU A 271 14.37 3.11 17.58
C LEU A 271 14.56 1.66 18.04
#